data_AF-A0AAE3K688-F1
#
_entry.id   AF-A0AAE3K688-F1
#
_cell.length_a   1.000
_cell.length_b   1.000
_cell.length_c   1.000
_cell.angle_alpha   90.00
_cell.angle_beta   90.00
_cell.angle_gamma   90.00
#
_symmetry.space_group_name_H-M   'P 1'
#
loop_
_entity.id
_entity.type
_entity.pdbx_description
1 polymer ?
#
loop_
_entity_poly.entity_id
_entity_poly.type
_entity_poly.pdbx_seq_one_letter_code
_entity_poly.pdbx_strand_id
1 'polypeptide(L)'
;MVVQGPEVDVVATTDESTLIAGEAKFTNTPLGYDGLAGLEDDVPYIDWTPPGGDEPTYEFALFSRSGFKRSVEEAADEREDLRLFDLSDIVAVLESGTDQ
;
A
#
# COMPACT_ATOMS: atom_id res chain seq x y z
N MET A 1 0.09 28.62 -2.28
CA MET A 1 0.65 27.27 -2.14
C MET A 1 -0.52 26.37 -1.83
N VAL A 2 -0.90 25.50 -2.77
CA VAL A 2 -1.92 24.47 -2.51
C VAL A 2 -1.18 23.33 -1.85
N VAL A 3 -1.54 23.00 -0.61
CA VAL A 3 -1.08 21.79 0.05
C VAL A 3 -2.02 20.69 -0.43
N GLN A 4 -1.49 19.62 -1.01
CA GLN A 4 -2.30 18.44 -1.28
C GLN A 4 -2.75 17.85 0.06
N GLY A 5 -4.00 17.39 0.12
CA GLY A 5 -4.45 16.58 1.25
C GLY A 5 -3.82 15.19 1.22
N PRO A 6 -4.05 14.38 2.26
CA PRO A 6 -3.55 13.00 2.29
C PRO A 6 -4.08 12.20 1.09
N GLU A 7 -3.21 11.39 0.49
CA GLU A 7 -3.48 10.58 -0.70
C GLU A 7 -3.31 9.10 -0.35
N VAL A 8 -4.38 8.32 -0.58
CA VAL A 8 -4.36 6.86 -0.43
C VAL A 8 -5.15 6.27 -1.59
N ASP A 9 -4.49 5.51 -2.45
CA ASP A 9 -5.10 4.94 -3.66
C ASP A 9 -6.01 3.75 -3.35
N VAL A 10 -5.64 2.96 -2.35
CA VAL A 10 -6.35 1.74 -1.96
C VAL A 10 -6.58 1.76 -0.45
N VAL A 11 -7.83 1.56 -0.04
CA VAL A 11 -8.20 1.32 1.35
C VAL A 11 -9.07 0.08 1.40
N ALA A 12 -8.71 -0.86 2.25
CA ALA A 12 -9.53 -2.02 2.56
C ALA A 12 -9.57 -2.24 4.07
N THR A 13 -10.73 -2.62 4.57
CA THR A 13 -10.94 -3.00 5.97
C THR A 13 -11.02 -4.51 6.05
N THR A 14 -10.32 -5.09 7.00
CA THR A 14 -10.49 -6.51 7.33
C THR A 14 -11.60 -6.69 8.37
N ASP A 15 -12.01 -7.93 8.64
CA ASP A 15 -12.89 -8.25 9.78
C ASP A 15 -12.15 -8.19 11.13
N GLU A 16 -10.82 -8.05 11.07
CA GLU A 16 -9.94 -7.75 12.20
C GLU A 16 -9.74 -6.24 12.38
N SER A 17 -8.97 -5.83 13.40
CA SER A 17 -8.66 -4.41 13.65
C SER A 17 -7.68 -3.78 12.63
N THR A 18 -7.47 -4.43 11.48
CA THR A 18 -6.47 -4.04 10.48
C THR A 18 -7.12 -3.31 9.30
N LEU A 19 -6.55 -2.14 8.99
CA LEU A 19 -6.79 -1.39 7.76
C LEU A 19 -5.61 -1.61 6.81
N ILE A 20 -5.91 -2.08 5.60
CA ILE A 20 -4.94 -2.18 4.51
C ILE A 20 -4.99 -0.86 3.75
N ALA A 21 -3.86 -0.17 3.71
CA ALA A 21 -3.66 1.03 2.92
C ALA A 21 -2.68 0.74 1.78
N GLY A 22 -2.93 1.31 0.60
CA GLY A 22 -2.07 1.08 -0.53
C GLY A 22 -1.90 2.28 -1.44
N GLU A 23 -0.78 2.26 -2.13
CA GLU A 23 -0.30 3.30 -3.03
C GLU A 23 0.08 2.67 -4.36
N ALA A 24 -0.39 3.24 -5.47
CA ALA A 24 -0.18 2.74 -6.81
C ALA A 24 0.58 3.75 -7.68
N LYS A 25 1.89 3.51 -7.90
CA LYS A 25 2.71 4.35 -8.78
C LYS A 25 2.97 3.66 -10.12
N PHE A 26 2.26 4.11 -11.15
CA PHE A 26 2.43 3.68 -12.55
C PHE A 26 3.33 4.62 -13.35
N THR A 27 4.55 4.86 -12.86
CA THR A 27 5.53 5.76 -13.50
C THR A 27 6.66 4.98 -14.20
N ASN A 28 7.64 5.69 -14.78
CA ASN A 28 8.88 5.09 -15.33
C ASN A 28 9.99 4.96 -14.26
N THR A 29 9.73 5.38 -13.03
CA THR A 29 10.72 5.39 -11.95
C THR A 29 10.32 4.37 -10.89
N PRO A 30 11.27 3.56 -10.38
CA PRO A 30 10.98 2.66 -9.27
C PRO A 30 10.48 3.43 -8.04
N LEU A 31 9.47 2.86 -7.38
CA LEU A 31 8.89 3.45 -6.16
C LEU A 31 9.95 3.43 -5.05
N GLY A 32 10.16 4.58 -4.42
CA GLY A 32 11.13 4.74 -3.35
C GLY A 32 10.49 4.88 -1.97
N TYR A 33 11.35 4.95 -0.95
CA TYR A 33 10.91 5.10 0.44
C TYR A 33 10.08 6.36 0.67
N ASP A 34 10.26 7.38 -0.17
CA ASP A 34 9.43 8.58 -0.20
C ASP A 34 7.94 8.29 -0.45
N GLY A 35 7.63 7.28 -1.28
CA GLY A 35 6.25 6.85 -1.50
C GLY A 35 5.68 6.11 -0.29
N LEU A 36 6.45 5.21 0.31
CA LEU A 36 6.04 4.49 1.53
C LEU A 36 5.82 5.45 2.70
N ALA A 37 6.77 6.35 2.96
CA ALA A 37 6.67 7.31 4.05
C ALA A 37 5.49 8.27 3.85
N GLY A 38 5.21 8.70 2.61
CA GLY A 38 4.02 9.50 2.31
C GLY A 38 2.72 8.78 2.66
N LEU A 39 2.61 7.50 2.26
CA LEU A 39 1.46 6.67 2.63
C LEU A 39 1.33 6.50 4.14
N GLU A 40 2.43 6.25 4.85
CA GLU A 40 2.46 6.13 6.32
C GLU A 40 2.03 7.42 7.03
N ASP A 41 2.41 8.58 6.48
CA ASP A 41 2.00 9.89 6.99
C ASP A 41 0.51 10.19 6.73
N ASP A 42 -0.06 9.65 5.64
CA ASP A 42 -1.41 9.95 5.18
C ASP A 42 -2.49 9.04 5.80
N VAL A 43 -2.14 7.78 6.10
CA VAL A 43 -3.07 6.80 6.68
C VAL A 43 -3.72 7.22 8.01
N PRO A 44 -3.01 7.87 8.96
CA PRO A 44 -3.62 8.37 10.20
C PRO A 44 -4.77 9.38 10.00
N TYR A 45 -4.94 9.95 8.81
CA TYR A 45 -6.05 10.85 8.48
C TYR A 45 -7.32 10.12 8.02
N ILE A 46 -7.28 8.79 7.88
CA ILE A 46 -8.46 7.98 7.57
C ILE A 46 -9.32 7.88 8.83
N ASP A 47 -10.54 8.44 8.77
CA ASP A 47 -11.53 8.35 9.86
C ASP A 47 -12.20 6.97 9.86
N TRP A 48 -11.45 5.96 10.30
CA TRP A 48 -11.92 4.59 10.48
C TRP A 48 -11.67 4.11 11.90
N THR A 49 -12.62 3.38 12.45
CA THR A 49 -12.50 2.73 13.75
C THR A 49 -12.87 1.26 13.60
N PRO A 50 -12.01 0.32 14.08
CA PRO A 50 -12.33 -1.09 14.14
C PRO A 50 -13.69 -1.36 14.80
N PRO A 51 -14.41 -2.43 14.41
CA PRO A 51 -15.68 -2.80 15.03
C PRO A 51 -15.60 -2.98 16.56
N GLY A 52 -14.43 -3.38 17.09
CA GLY A 52 -14.17 -3.53 18.53
C GLY A 52 -13.91 -2.21 19.27
N GLY A 53 -13.70 -1.11 18.56
CA GLY A 53 -13.34 0.20 19.15
C GLY A 53 -11.89 0.34 19.60
N ASP A 54 -11.05 -0.66 19.33
CA ASP A 54 -9.60 -0.60 19.57
C ASP A 54 -8.88 0.31 18.57
N GLU A 55 -7.60 0.58 18.81
CA GLU A 55 -6.76 1.34 17.88
C GLU A 55 -6.51 0.51 16.60
N PRO A 56 -6.70 1.09 15.40
CA PRO A 56 -6.44 0.37 14.16
C PRO A 56 -4.97 -0.02 14.02
N THR A 57 -4.74 -1.24 13.54
CA THR A 57 -3.45 -1.67 12.98
C THR A 57 -3.44 -1.41 11.48
N TYR A 58 -2.25 -1.20 10.91
CA TYR A 58 -2.10 -0.87 9.50
C TYR A 58 -1.22 -1.89 8.79
N GLU A 59 -1.67 -2.29 7.61
CA GLU A 59 -0.85 -3.02 6.64
C GLU A 59 -0.74 -2.20 5.37
N PHE A 60 0.44 -2.24 4.74
CA PHE A 60 0.79 -1.41 3.60
C PHE A 60 0.99 -2.26 2.35
N ALA A 61 0.35 -1.87 1.25
CA ALA A 61 0.48 -2.49 -0.05
C ALA A 61 0.97 -1.48 -1.09
N LEU A 62 2.18 -1.67 -1.61
CA LEU A 62 2.74 -0.81 -2.64
C LEU A 62 2.66 -1.49 -4.00
N PHE A 63 2.07 -0.80 -4.97
CA PHE A 63 1.95 -1.26 -6.34
C PHE A 63 2.86 -0.41 -7.25
N SER A 64 3.74 -1.04 -8.00
CA SER A 64 4.65 -0.32 -8.89
C SER A 64 4.78 -0.93 -10.27
N ARG A 65 4.59 -0.10 -11.30
CA ARG A 65 4.83 -0.50 -12.69
C ARG A 65 6.31 -0.72 -12.99
N SER A 66 7.18 0.07 -12.36
CA SER A 66 8.62 0.10 -12.63
C SER A 66 9.45 -0.56 -11.51
N GLY A 67 8.81 -1.37 -10.67
CA GLY A 67 9.45 -2.03 -9.54
C GLY A 67 9.80 -1.07 -8.40
N PHE A 68 10.68 -1.50 -7.51
CA PHE A 68 10.96 -0.81 -6.25
C PHE A 68 12.44 -0.44 -6.16
N LYS A 69 12.75 0.63 -5.42
CA LYS A 69 14.13 0.89 -5.02
C LYS A 69 14.51 -0.14 -3.94
N ARG A 70 15.78 -0.55 -3.95
CA ARG A 70 16.36 -1.50 -2.99
C ARG A 70 16.00 -1.24 -1.53
N SER A 71 15.98 0.01 -1.09
CA SER A 71 15.63 0.36 0.29
C SER A 71 14.20 -0.04 0.68
N VAL A 72 13.28 -0.06 -0.28
CA VAL A 72 11.88 -0.47 -0.07
C VAL A 72 11.77 -1.99 -0.06
N GLU A 73 12.53 -2.66 -0.95
CA GLU A 73 12.63 -4.12 -0.97
C GLU A 73 13.20 -4.65 0.36
N GLU A 74 14.31 -4.08 0.83
CA GLU A 74 14.91 -4.41 2.13
C GLU A 74 13.93 -4.18 3.28
N ALA A 75 13.16 -3.08 3.26
CA ALA A 75 12.15 -2.83 4.26
C ALA A 75 11.03 -3.88 4.24
N ALA A 76 10.58 -4.31 3.06
CA ALA A 76 9.54 -5.34 2.92
C ALA A 76 10.03 -6.74 3.32
N ASP A 77 11.33 -7.02 3.17
CA ASP A 77 11.94 -8.25 3.68
C ASP A 77 12.00 -8.29 5.21
N GLU A 78 12.13 -7.13 5.86
CA GLU A 78 12.23 -6.99 7.31
C GLU A 78 10.88 -6.83 8.02
N ARG A 79 9.84 -6.41 7.28
CA ARG A 79 8.53 -6.03 7.82
C ARG A 79 7.43 -6.99 7.37
N GLU A 80 6.65 -7.48 8.33
CA GLU A 80 5.51 -8.35 8.04
C GLU A 80 4.28 -7.57 7.54
N ASP A 81 4.21 -6.27 7.84
CA ASP A 81 3.11 -5.35 7.51
C ASP A 81 3.27 -4.64 6.17
N LEU A 82 4.30 -4.97 5.38
CA LEU A 82 4.56 -4.35 4.08
C LEU A 82 4.59 -5.40 2.97
N ARG A 83 3.75 -5.19 1.95
CA ARG A 83 3.69 -6.03 0.75
C ARG A 83 3.98 -5.20 -0.49
N LEU A 84 4.82 -5.75 -1.36
CA LEU A 84 5.18 -5.15 -2.64
C LEU A 84 4.56 -5.97 -3.77
N PHE A 85 3.94 -5.27 -4.73
CA PHE A 85 3.35 -5.86 -5.92
C PHE A 85 3.88 -5.14 -7.15
N ASP A 86 4.61 -5.85 -8.00
CA ASP A 86 5.07 -5.31 -9.27
C ASP A 86 4.03 -5.54 -10.39
N LEU A 87 4.32 -5.00 -11.59
CA LEU A 87 3.43 -5.16 -12.73
C LEU A 87 3.17 -6.64 -13.08
N SER A 88 4.18 -7.49 -12.93
CA SER A 88 4.07 -8.91 -13.27
C SER A 88 3.17 -9.64 -12.29
N ASP A 89 3.21 -9.30 -11.00
CA ASP A 89 2.27 -9.84 -9.99
C ASP A 89 0.82 -9.48 -10.35
N ILE A 90 0.58 -8.22 -10.70
CA ILE A 90 -0.75 -7.72 -11.06
C ILE A 90 -1.28 -8.44 -12.32
N VAL A 91 -0.46 -8.53 -13.37
CA VAL A 91 -0.82 -9.21 -14.61
C VAL A 91 -1.10 -10.69 -14.36
N ALA A 92 -0.26 -11.37 -13.57
CA ALA A 92 -0.43 -12.77 -13.25
C ALA A 92 -1.78 -13.04 -12.55
N VAL A 93 -2.18 -12.18 -11.61
CA VAL A 93 -3.48 -12.28 -10.93
C VAL A 93 -4.63 -12.08 -11.93
N LEU A 94 -4.55 -11.06 -12.79
CA LEU A 94 -5.61 -10.77 -13.77
C LEU A 94 -5.77 -11.90 -14.80
N GLU A 95 -4.67 -12.49 -15.25
CA GLU A 95 -4.70 -13.62 -16.19
C GLU A 95 -5.25 -14.89 -15.52
N SER A 96 -4.90 -15.14 -14.26
CA SER A 96 -5.40 -16.28 -13.47
C SER A 96 -6.91 -16.23 -13.20
N GLY A 97 -7.51 -15.03 -13.27
CA GLY A 97 -8.94 -14.80 -13.06
C GLY A 97 -9.82 -15.09 -14.27
N THR A 98 -9.26 -15.49 -15.42
CA THR A 98 -10.05 -15.78 -16.64
C THR A 98 -10.73 -17.16 -16.58
N ASP A 99 -10.46 -17.96 -15.56
CA ASP A 99 -11.03 -19.30 -15.33
C ASP A 99 -12.10 -19.35 -14.21
N GLN A 100 -12.58 -18.21 -13.69
CA GLN A 100 -13.64 -18.14 -12.67
C GLN A 100 -14.97 -17.58 -13.18
#